data_AF-U5QDF6-F1
#
_entry.id   AF-U5QDF6-F1
#
_cell.length_a   1.000
_cell.length_b   1.000
_cell.length_c   1.000
_cell.angle_alpha   90.00
_cell.angle_beta   90.00
_cell.angle_gamma   90.00
#
_symmetry.space_group_name_H-M   'P 1'
#
loop_
_entity.id
_entity.type
_entity.pdbx_description
1 polymer ?
#
loop_
_entity_poly.entity_id
_entity_poly.type
_entity_poly.pdbx_seq_one_letter_code
_entity_poly.pdbx_strand_id
1 'polypeptide(L)'
;MENNYADFTSYLHREPASSPAPSSHTSPASEARPESDTAKPAAAAKERIDQAIDAGAKKLRSAAHKLENSAQPGSQTAQLSGKVAEQLHRGAEVLEKTHVDDLTGSVENNIRKQPLLTVGIAFAVGFVLSRLLRR
;
A
#
# COMPACT_ATOMS: atom_id res chain seq x y z
N MET A 1 44.15 70.80 16.12
CA MET A 1 44.20 71.03 14.67
C MET A 1 45.41 70.23 14.20
N GLU A 2 45.34 69.23 13.35
CA GLU A 2 44.37 68.87 12.31
C GLU A 2 44.61 67.41 11.93
N ASN A 3 43.62 66.84 11.25
CA ASN A 3 43.47 65.43 10.91
C ASN A 3 44.62 64.85 10.06
N ASN A 4 44.87 63.54 10.22
CA ASN A 4 45.04 62.72 9.02
C ASN A 4 44.38 61.34 9.22
N TYR A 5 43.25 61.18 8.57
CA TYR A 5 42.58 59.90 8.30
C TYR A 5 43.37 59.20 7.18
N ALA A 6 43.87 57.99 7.43
CA ALA A 6 43.90 56.89 6.46
C ALA A 6 44.79 55.77 7.00
N ASP A 7 44.17 54.71 7.54
CA ASP A 7 44.53 53.35 7.12
C ASP A 7 43.42 52.38 7.56
N PHE A 8 42.31 52.38 6.82
CA PHE A 8 41.21 51.43 7.02
C PHE A 8 41.49 50.07 6.34
N THR A 9 42.73 49.85 5.89
CA THR A 9 43.13 48.76 4.99
C THR A 9 43.91 47.65 5.68
N SER A 10 44.25 47.81 6.95
CA SER A 10 45.01 46.82 7.73
C SER A 10 44.17 45.68 8.35
N TYR A 11 42.85 45.65 8.15
CA TYR A 11 41.98 44.59 8.70
C TYR A 11 41.73 43.39 7.78
N LEU A 12 42.34 43.32 6.59
CA LEU A 12 42.07 42.24 5.63
C LEU A 12 43.21 41.25 5.41
N HIS A 13 44.15 41.11 6.34
CA HIS A 13 45.06 39.97 6.31
C HIS A 13 45.76 39.72 7.64
N ARG A 14 45.40 38.63 8.33
CA ARG A 14 46.30 37.52 8.73
C ARG A 14 45.85 36.78 10.01
N GLU A 15 45.51 35.50 9.78
CA GLU A 15 45.63 34.30 10.64
C GLU A 15 45.08 34.30 12.08
N PRO A 16 44.06 33.46 12.38
CA PRO A 16 43.87 32.91 13.71
C PRO A 16 44.86 31.75 13.93
N ALA A 17 45.94 31.99 14.68
CA ALA A 17 46.82 30.92 15.14
C ALA A 17 46.27 30.27 16.44
N SER A 18 46.10 28.95 16.35
CA SER A 18 46.19 27.95 17.42
C SER A 18 44.94 27.57 18.23
N SER A 19 44.26 26.52 17.77
CA SER A 19 44.02 25.34 18.62
C SER A 19 43.90 24.07 17.74
N PRO A 20 44.29 22.90 18.27
CA PRO A 20 44.91 21.82 17.51
C PRO A 20 43.89 20.99 16.73
N ALA A 21 44.28 20.54 15.53
CA ALA A 21 43.61 19.40 14.90
C ALA A 21 43.85 18.14 15.75
N PRO A 22 42.84 17.28 15.85
CA PRO A 22 43.03 16.03 15.14
C PRO A 22 41.82 15.64 14.28
N SER A 23 42.15 15.06 13.13
CA SER A 23 41.41 14.01 12.44
C SER A 23 39.97 14.29 12.00
N SER A 24 39.84 14.59 10.70
CA SER A 24 39.02 13.81 9.77
C SER A 24 37.91 12.94 10.40
N HIS A 25 36.76 13.55 10.67
CA HIS A 25 35.48 12.85 10.60
C HIS A 25 34.77 13.31 9.34
N THR A 26 35.27 12.83 8.20
CA THR A 26 34.37 12.43 7.12
C THR A 26 33.48 11.36 7.75
N SER A 27 32.31 11.73 8.24
CA SER A 27 31.33 10.76 8.74
C SER A 27 31.07 9.75 7.63
N PRO A 28 31.47 8.48 7.77
CA PRO A 28 30.96 7.42 6.94
C PRO A 28 29.68 6.96 7.62
N ALA A 29 28.63 7.78 7.54
CA ALA A 29 27.28 7.28 7.68
C ALA A 29 26.72 7.31 6.25
N SER A 30 27.23 6.50 5.33
CA SER A 30 26.90 5.06 5.29
C SER A 30 25.49 4.86 5.83
N GLU A 31 24.54 5.28 5.01
CA GLU A 31 23.53 4.35 4.52
C GLU A 31 22.90 3.48 5.61
N ALA A 32 22.36 4.11 6.66
CA ALA A 32 21.18 3.54 7.29
C ALA A 32 19.98 3.90 6.41
N ARG A 33 19.99 3.41 5.16
CA ARG A 33 18.74 2.96 4.56
C ARG A 33 18.15 2.03 5.62
N PRO A 34 16.89 2.20 6.05
CA PRO A 34 16.25 1.10 6.73
C PRO A 34 16.26 -0.05 5.71
N GLU A 35 17.25 -0.94 5.85
CA GLU A 35 17.31 -2.21 5.15
C GLU A 35 16.09 -2.97 5.64
N SER A 36 14.99 -2.80 4.90
CA SER A 36 13.96 -3.76 4.61
C SER A 36 13.87 -4.98 5.53
N ASP A 37 13.63 -4.74 6.82
CA ASP A 37 13.05 -5.73 7.73
C ASP A 37 11.55 -5.95 7.42
N THR A 38 11.08 -5.32 6.33
CA THR A 38 9.76 -5.48 5.73
C THR A 38 9.66 -6.68 4.80
N ALA A 39 10.79 -7.29 4.36
CA ALA A 39 10.75 -8.39 3.40
C ALA A 39 10.14 -9.68 3.99
N LYS A 40 10.53 -10.06 5.21
CA LYS A 40 9.94 -11.20 5.94
C LYS A 40 8.46 -11.01 6.30
N PRO A 41 8.02 -9.87 6.86
CA PRO A 41 6.60 -9.68 7.16
C PRO A 41 5.76 -9.54 5.89
N ALA A 42 6.30 -9.02 4.78
CA ALA A 42 5.57 -8.94 3.52
C ALA A 42 5.29 -10.32 2.92
N ALA A 43 6.27 -11.24 2.91
CA ALA A 43 6.06 -12.60 2.41
C ALA A 43 5.02 -13.38 3.25
N ALA A 44 5.13 -13.31 4.58
CA ALA A 44 4.16 -13.95 5.47
C ALA A 44 2.76 -13.32 5.38
N ALA A 45 2.68 -12.01 5.14
CA ALA A 45 1.41 -11.34 4.89
C ALA A 45 0.79 -11.76 3.55
N LYS A 46 1.59 -11.83 2.48
CA LYS A 46 1.15 -12.31 1.15
C LYS A 46 0.57 -13.71 1.23
N GLU A 47 1.27 -14.64 1.87
CA GLU A 47 0.80 -16.03 2.00
C GLU A 47 -0.51 -16.14 2.79
N ARG A 48 -0.67 -15.36 3.87
CA ARG A 48 -1.94 -15.31 4.61
C ARG A 48 -3.08 -14.74 3.77
N ILE A 49 -2.79 -13.72 2.95
CA ILE A 49 -3.78 -13.12 2.05
C ILE A 49 -4.15 -14.11 0.94
N ASP A 50 -3.18 -14.80 0.33
CA ASP A 50 -3.42 -15.84 -0.68
C ASP A 50 -4.29 -16.98 -0.12
N GLN A 51 -4.02 -17.44 1.10
CA GLN A 51 -4.86 -18.44 1.79
C GLN A 51 -6.28 -17.93 2.05
N ALA A 52 -6.43 -16.67 2.45
CA ALA A 52 -7.74 -16.05 2.66
C ALA A 52 -8.52 -15.88 1.34
N ILE A 53 -7.81 -15.56 0.25
CA ILE A 53 -8.34 -15.45 -1.11
C ILE A 53 -8.87 -16.81 -1.58
N ASP A 54 -8.07 -17.88 -1.46
CA ASP A 54 -8.49 -19.24 -1.83
C ASP A 54 -9.71 -19.71 -1.00
N ALA A 55 -9.67 -19.50 0.31
CA ALA A 55 -10.80 -19.83 1.18
C ALA A 55 -12.06 -19.01 0.83
N GLY A 56 -11.90 -17.74 0.46
CA GLY A 56 -12.96 -16.87 -0.03
C GLY A 56 -13.57 -17.37 -1.33
N ALA A 57 -12.73 -17.70 -2.32
CA ALA A 57 -13.14 -18.24 -3.61
C ALA A 57 -13.96 -19.53 -3.45
N LYS A 58 -13.49 -20.46 -2.62
CA LYS A 58 -14.21 -21.71 -2.32
C LYS A 58 -15.58 -21.47 -1.70
N LYS A 59 -15.69 -20.51 -0.78
CA LYS A 59 -16.97 -20.11 -0.18
C LYS A 59 -17.90 -19.46 -1.19
N LEU A 60 -17.38 -18.59 -2.06
CA LEU A 60 -18.14 -17.93 -3.12
C LEU A 60 -18.67 -18.93 -4.14
N ARG A 61 -17.83 -19.87 -4.58
CA ARG A 61 -18.20 -21.00 -5.44
C ARG A 61 -19.32 -21.84 -4.81
N SER A 62 -19.17 -22.17 -3.53
CA SER A 62 -20.16 -22.93 -2.77
C SER A 62 -21.49 -22.17 -2.63
N ALA A 63 -21.43 -20.85 -2.41
CA ALA A 63 -22.61 -20.01 -2.33
C ALA A 63 -23.32 -19.89 -3.69
N ALA A 64 -22.57 -19.74 -4.78
CA ALA A 64 -23.11 -19.74 -6.14
C ALA A 64 -23.84 -21.05 -6.45
N HIS A 65 -23.21 -22.21 -6.18
CA HIS A 65 -23.85 -23.52 -6.34
C HIS A 65 -25.11 -23.67 -5.47
N LYS A 66 -25.07 -23.21 -4.21
CA LYS A 66 -26.24 -23.25 -3.34
C LYS A 66 -27.37 -22.37 -3.87
N LEU A 67 -27.04 -21.20 -4.40
CA LEU A 67 -28.01 -20.25 -4.94
C LEU A 67 -28.64 -20.78 -6.24
N GLU A 68 -27.84 -21.38 -7.11
CA GLU A 68 -28.28 -22.07 -8.32
C GLU A 68 -29.25 -23.21 -8.00
N ASN A 69 -28.90 -24.06 -7.02
CA ASN A 69 -29.76 -25.17 -6.59
C ASN A 69 -31.01 -24.73 -5.80
N SER A 70 -30.98 -23.54 -5.18
CA SER A 70 -32.11 -23.00 -4.40
C SER A 70 -33.06 -22.14 -5.23
N ALA A 71 -32.66 -21.75 -6.44
CA ALA A 71 -33.51 -20.99 -7.34
C ALA A 71 -34.62 -21.89 -7.90
N GLN A 72 -35.85 -21.72 -7.40
CA GLN A 72 -37.01 -22.40 -7.98
C GLN A 72 -37.22 -21.96 -9.44
N PRO A 73 -37.25 -22.89 -10.40
CA PRO A 73 -37.47 -22.55 -11.81
C PRO A 73 -38.87 -21.95 -11.98
N GLY A 74 -38.93 -20.68 -12.39
CA GLY A 74 -40.19 -19.99 -12.76
C GLY A 74 -40.50 -18.67 -12.07
N SER A 75 -39.72 -18.21 -11.07
CA SER A 75 -39.93 -16.90 -10.41
C SER A 75 -39.03 -15.80 -11.01
N GLN A 76 -39.45 -14.53 -10.97
CA GLN A 76 -38.56 -13.38 -11.29
C GLN A 76 -37.27 -13.38 -10.46
N THR A 77 -37.33 -13.98 -9.26
CA THR A 77 -36.19 -14.23 -8.37
C THR A 77 -35.15 -15.15 -9.01
N ALA A 78 -35.54 -16.10 -9.87
CA ALA A 78 -34.61 -17.02 -10.52
C ALA A 78 -33.65 -16.31 -11.51
N GLN A 79 -34.14 -15.30 -12.25
CA GLN A 79 -33.29 -14.52 -13.15
C GLN A 79 -32.32 -13.61 -12.37
N LEU A 80 -32.77 -13.10 -11.23
CA LEU A 80 -31.93 -12.30 -10.35
C LEU A 80 -30.86 -13.18 -9.67
N SER A 81 -31.24 -14.37 -9.20
CA SER A 81 -30.32 -15.37 -8.65
C SER A 81 -29.28 -15.83 -9.67
N GLY A 82 -29.65 -16.00 -10.95
CA GLY A 82 -28.72 -16.35 -12.01
C GLY A 82 -27.63 -15.28 -12.21
N LYS A 83 -28.01 -13.99 -12.23
CA LYS A 83 -27.05 -12.89 -12.36
C LYS A 83 -26.11 -12.80 -11.16
N VAL A 84 -26.64 -13.00 -9.96
CA VAL A 84 -25.84 -13.00 -8.73
C VAL A 84 -24.90 -14.20 -8.69
N ALA A 85 -25.38 -15.40 -9.00
CA ALA A 85 -24.55 -16.61 -9.05
C ALA A 85 -23.41 -16.48 -10.06
N GLU A 86 -23.70 -15.93 -11.24
CA GLU A 86 -22.69 -15.67 -12.28
C GLU A 86 -21.65 -14.64 -11.81
N GLN A 87 -22.07 -13.57 -11.12
CA GLN A 87 -21.13 -12.61 -10.51
C GLN A 87 -20.27 -13.25 -9.41
N LEU A 88 -20.84 -14.13 -8.59
CA LEU A 88 -20.10 -14.88 -7.58
C LEU A 88 -19.09 -15.85 -8.22
N HIS A 89 -19.46 -16.50 -9.33
CA HIS A 89 -18.57 -17.40 -10.05
C HIS A 89 -17.38 -16.67 -10.65
N ARG A 90 -17.64 -15.55 -11.34
CA ARG A 90 -16.60 -14.67 -11.88
C ARG A 90 -15.70 -14.12 -10.77
N GLY A 91 -16.29 -13.73 -9.64
CA GLY A 91 -15.52 -13.29 -8.48
C GLY A 91 -14.63 -14.38 -7.90
N ALA A 92 -15.12 -15.63 -7.83
CA ALA A 92 -14.35 -16.78 -7.36
C ALA A 92 -13.16 -17.07 -8.29
N GLU A 93 -13.39 -17.09 -9.61
CA GLU A 93 -12.36 -17.34 -10.61
C GLU A 93 -11.29 -16.24 -10.62
N VAL A 94 -11.71 -14.97 -10.43
CA VAL A 94 -10.78 -13.86 -10.28
C VAL A 94 -9.96 -14.02 -9.00
N LEU A 95 -10.57 -14.28 -7.84
CA LEU A 95 -9.83 -14.50 -6.59
C LEU A 95 -8.85 -15.68 -6.72
N GLU A 96 -9.28 -16.81 -7.28
CA GLU A 96 -8.44 -18.00 -7.43
C GLU A 96 -7.22 -17.76 -8.34
N LYS A 97 -7.39 -17.00 -9.42
CA LYS A 97 -6.32 -16.71 -10.39
C LYS A 97 -5.47 -15.50 -10.03
N THR A 98 -5.84 -14.73 -9.02
CA THR A 98 -5.17 -13.48 -8.69
C THR A 98 -4.20 -13.69 -7.54
N HIS A 99 -2.91 -13.60 -7.83
CA HIS A 99 -1.88 -13.48 -6.80
C HIS A 99 -1.79 -12.04 -6.29
N VAL A 100 -1.50 -11.89 -4.99
CA VAL A 100 -1.32 -10.57 -4.36
C VAL A 100 -0.23 -9.73 -5.06
N ASP A 101 0.78 -10.39 -5.66
CA ASP A 101 1.86 -9.73 -6.39
C ASP A 101 1.36 -8.97 -7.63
N ASP A 102 0.48 -9.59 -8.40
CA ASP A 102 -0.10 -9.04 -9.64
C ASP A 102 -1.06 -7.88 -9.40
N LEU A 103 -1.73 -7.88 -8.24
CA LEU A 103 -2.63 -6.80 -7.82
C LEU A 103 -1.88 -5.49 -7.58
N THR A 104 -0.70 -5.55 -6.99
CA THR A 104 0.09 -4.36 -6.64
C THR A 104 0.45 -3.53 -7.88
N GLY A 105 0.86 -4.18 -8.97
CA GLY A 105 1.22 -3.49 -10.22
C GLY A 105 0.05 -2.84 -10.95
N SER A 106 -1.15 -3.42 -10.84
CA SER A 106 -2.36 -2.93 -11.53
C SER A 106 -3.09 -1.83 -10.76
N VAL A 107 -3.03 -1.86 -9.42
CA VAL A 107 -3.74 -0.90 -8.56
C VAL A 107 -3.14 0.51 -8.65
N GLU A 108 -1.82 0.64 -8.78
CA GLU A 108 -1.16 1.95 -8.81
C GLU A 108 -1.58 2.80 -10.03
N ASN A 109 -1.81 2.15 -11.18
CA ASN A 109 -2.24 2.83 -12.40
C ASN A 109 -3.74 3.20 -12.38
N ASN A 110 -4.55 2.51 -11.56
CA ASN A 110 -5.99 2.74 -11.44
C ASN A 110 -6.32 3.87 -10.45
N ILE A 111 -5.54 4.01 -9.37
CA ILE A 111 -5.68 5.10 -8.38
C ILE A 111 -5.55 6.47 -9.07
N ARG A 112 -4.61 6.60 -10.02
CA ARG A 112 -4.36 7.86 -10.73
C ARG A 112 -5.48 8.24 -11.71
N LYS A 113 -6.23 7.27 -12.22
CA LYS A 113 -7.29 7.50 -13.22
C LYS A 113 -8.63 7.84 -12.58
N GLN A 114 -8.93 7.29 -11.41
CA GLN A 114 -10.24 7.43 -10.76
C GLN A 114 -10.11 7.53 -9.23
N PRO A 115 -9.77 8.72 -8.69
CA PRO A 115 -9.56 8.89 -7.26
C PRO A 115 -10.83 8.66 -6.42
N LEU A 116 -12.00 9.14 -6.88
CA LEU A 116 -13.26 9.00 -6.12
C LEU A 116 -13.74 7.55 -6.01
N LEU A 117 -13.64 6.76 -7.09
CA LEU A 117 -14.08 5.36 -7.08
C LEU A 117 -13.29 4.53 -6.06
N THR A 118 -11.98 4.77 -5.98
CA THR A 118 -11.09 4.04 -5.08
C THR A 118 -11.42 4.30 -3.61
N VAL A 119 -11.72 5.55 -3.25
CA VAL A 119 -12.12 5.93 -1.88
C VAL A 119 -13.40 5.20 -1.48
N GLY A 120 -14.39 5.12 -2.37
CA GLY A 120 -15.64 4.38 -2.10
C GLY A 120 -15.41 2.90 -1.80
N ILE A 121 -14.55 2.23 -2.59
CA ILE A 121 -14.21 0.82 -2.37
C ILE A 121 -13.49 0.63 -1.02
N ALA A 122 -12.52 1.51 -0.70
CA ALA A 122 -11.80 1.44 0.58
C ALA A 122 -12.74 1.58 1.79
N PHE A 123 -13.68 2.53 1.73
CA PHE A 123 -14.70 2.68 2.78
C PHE A 123 -15.62 1.47 2.89
N ALA A 124 -16.04 0.87 1.76
CA ALA A 124 -16.87 -0.32 1.78
C ALA A 124 -16.16 -1.52 2.43
N VAL A 125 -14.91 -1.77 2.06
CA VAL A 125 -14.09 -2.85 2.66
C VAL A 125 -13.87 -2.59 4.16
N GLY A 126 -13.47 -1.37 4.52
CA GLY A 126 -13.26 -0.98 5.92
C GLY A 126 -14.52 -1.09 6.77
N PHE A 127 -15.68 -0.74 6.23
CA PHE A 127 -16.97 -0.89 6.89
C PHE A 127 -17.32 -2.36 7.14
N VAL A 128 -17.14 -3.24 6.14
CA VAL A 128 -17.41 -4.68 6.30
C VAL A 128 -16.49 -5.30 7.35
N LEU A 129 -15.19 -4.97 7.32
CA LEU A 129 -14.25 -5.42 8.34
C LEU A 129 -14.65 -4.92 9.73
N SER A 130 -14.94 -3.62 9.86
CA SER A 130 -15.43 -3.02 11.12
C SER A 130 -16.71 -3.71 11.63
N ARG A 131 -17.64 -4.04 10.71
CA ARG A 131 -18.88 -4.73 11.02
C ARG A 131 -18.67 -6.14 11.57
N LEU A 132 -17.64 -6.85 11.10
CA LEU A 132 -17.29 -8.20 11.56
C LEU A 132 -16.58 -8.17 12.91
N LEU A 133 -15.69 -7.21 13.16
CA LEU A 133 -15.01 -7.07 14.46
C LEU A 133 -15.93 -6.55 15.58
N ARG A 134 -17.00 -5.82 15.23
CA ARG A 134 -17.98 -5.30 16.20
C ARG A 134 -19.06 -6.31 16.58
N ARG A 135 -19.16 -7.44 15.88
CA ARG A 135 -19.99 -8.57 16.31
C ARG A 135 -19.21 -9.48 17.24
#